data_AF-A0A3Q1HEW0-F1
#
_entry.id   AF-A0A3Q1HEW0-F1
#
_cell.length_a   1.000
_cell.length_b   1.000
_cell.length_c   1.000
_cell.angle_alpha   90.00
_cell.angle_beta   90.00
_cell.angle_gamma   90.00
#
_symmetry.space_group_name_H-M   'P 1'
#
loop_
_entity.id
_entity.type
_entity.pdbx_description
1 polymer ?
#
loop_
_entity_poly.entity_id
_entity_poly.type
_entity_poly.pdbx_seq_one_letter_code
_entity_poly.pdbx_strand_id
1 'polypeptide(L)'
;MQIVFYSEVKFVFCLKSFKCLTSHHFKKKYIYFYVFVLHSDHFIFNSWSYKCAQIYTVREKQVSAILNMRGIRGYVSFRQASPFDVTELRVNLTNLQSRVGPYHVHKFPVPLVGTNSSSLCSNDNVGGHWNPFGLNTSDPTYPAGPGSTHDRYEVGDLNFSLPLFGQNSIVGRSVVIHLTDGARYVCASIGYPGEVTVGRAIFRSPVVGQIWFTQLVSNPLQTQHKVEVKEQWQSVLT
;
A
#
# COMPACT_ATOMS: atom_id res chain seq x y z
N MET A 1 -6.81 -21.47 -1.10
CA MET A 1 -5.40 -21.65 -0.65
C MET A 1 -4.74 -22.58 -1.65
N GLN A 2 -3.99 -22.02 -2.60
CA GLN A 2 -3.30 -22.79 -3.62
C GLN A 2 -1.84 -22.34 -3.59
N ILE A 3 -0.95 -23.25 -3.22
CA ILE A 3 0.49 -23.01 -3.18
C ILE A 3 1.06 -23.92 -4.26
N VAL A 4 1.64 -23.34 -5.31
CA VAL A 4 2.34 -24.08 -6.37
C VAL A 4 3.85 -23.99 -6.09
N PHE A 5 4.50 -25.14 -6.02
CA PHE A 5 5.92 -25.29 -5.68
C PHE A 5 6.74 -25.57 -6.95
N TYR A 6 7.91 -24.94 -7.07
CA TYR A 6 8.95 -25.33 -8.02
C TYR A 6 10.15 -25.87 -7.24
N SER A 7 10.66 -27.03 -7.67
CA SER A 7 11.69 -27.89 -7.08
C SER A 7 11.21 -28.87 -5.99
N GLU A 8 11.75 -30.09 -6.04
CA GLU A 8 11.31 -31.30 -5.30
C GLU A 8 11.57 -31.25 -3.78
N VAL A 9 11.17 -30.18 -3.11
CA VAL A 9 11.12 -30.11 -1.65
C VAL A 9 9.75 -30.61 -1.20
N LYS A 10 9.70 -31.84 -0.66
CA LYS A 10 8.48 -32.39 -0.06
C LYS A 10 8.21 -31.72 1.29
N PHE A 11 7.31 -30.75 1.30
CA PHE A 11 6.82 -30.13 2.54
C PHE A 11 5.70 -30.98 3.16
N VAL A 12 5.93 -31.54 4.35
CA VAL A 12 4.89 -32.25 5.12
C VAL A 12 4.29 -31.30 6.16
N PHE A 13 3.01 -30.96 6.01
CA PHE A 13 2.28 -30.13 6.98
C PHE A 13 1.54 -31.03 7.98
N CYS A 14 2.04 -31.16 9.21
CA CYS A 14 1.34 -31.89 10.26
C CYS A 14 0.59 -30.92 11.21
N LEU A 15 -0.74 -30.94 11.17
CA LEU A 15 -1.58 -30.48 12.28
C LEU A 15 -1.66 -31.60 13.32
N LYS A 16 -0.81 -31.57 14.35
CA LYS A 16 -0.85 -32.57 15.43
C LYS A 16 -1.20 -31.91 16.75
N SER A 17 -2.39 -32.22 17.27
CA SER A 17 -2.80 -31.96 18.64
C SER A 17 -1.99 -32.87 19.58
N PHE A 18 -0.79 -32.44 19.97
CA PHE A 18 -0.07 -33.05 21.09
C PHE A 18 -0.24 -32.20 22.34
N LYS A 19 -0.79 -32.82 23.39
CA LYS A 19 -0.84 -32.27 24.75
C LYS A 19 0.57 -31.86 25.17
N CYS A 20 0.79 -30.56 25.34
CA CYS A 20 2.00 -30.03 25.94
C CYS A 20 1.87 -30.22 27.47
N LEU A 21 2.44 -31.30 28.00
CA LEU A 21 2.66 -31.48 29.44
C LEU A 21 3.89 -30.69 29.83
N THR A 22 3.71 -29.45 30.30
CA THR A 22 4.06 -28.98 31.65
C THR A 22 4.13 -27.44 31.72
N SER A 23 3.33 -26.92 32.66
CA SER A 23 3.53 -25.72 33.49
C SER A 23 3.81 -24.35 32.85
N HIS A 24 2.73 -23.60 32.61
CA HIS A 24 2.41 -22.28 33.20
C HIS A 24 1.53 -21.50 32.21
N HIS A 25 0.32 -21.16 32.67
CA HIS A 25 -0.62 -20.17 32.13
C HIS A 25 -0.15 -19.34 30.91
N PHE A 26 -0.44 -19.80 29.70
CA PHE A 26 -0.42 -18.95 28.49
C PHE A 26 -1.83 -18.83 27.90
N LYS A 27 -2.51 -17.73 28.26
CA LYS A 27 -3.71 -17.24 27.57
C LYS A 27 -3.29 -16.65 26.21
N LYS A 28 -3.21 -17.46 25.15
CA LYS A 28 -3.39 -17.08 23.73
C LYS A 28 -3.24 -18.34 22.86
N LYS A 29 -4.25 -18.61 22.00
CA LYS A 29 -4.20 -19.70 21.00
C LYS A 29 -3.20 -19.32 19.91
N TYR A 30 -2.02 -19.94 19.89
CA TYR A 30 -1.08 -19.86 18.79
C TYR A 30 -1.16 -21.16 17.97
N ILE A 31 -1.26 -21.04 16.64
CA ILE A 31 -1.12 -22.17 15.72
C ILE A 31 0.34 -22.20 15.27
N TYR A 32 1.04 -23.29 15.58
CA TYR A 32 2.43 -23.51 15.15
C TYR A 32 2.43 -24.46 13.94
N PHE A 33 3.16 -24.10 12.88
CA PHE A 33 3.44 -25.00 11.77
C PHE A 33 4.91 -25.38 11.80
N TYR A 34 5.19 -26.67 11.61
CA TYR A 34 6.53 -27.20 11.52
C TYR A 34 6.85 -27.46 10.06
N VAL A 35 7.94 -26.89 9.56
CA VAL A 35 8.44 -27.13 8.20
C VAL A 35 9.57 -28.16 8.29
N PHE A 36 9.40 -29.32 7.66
CA PHE A 36 10.42 -30.35 7.58
C PHE A 36 11.25 -30.16 6.31
N VAL A 37 12.56 -30.01 6.45
CA VAL A 37 13.50 -30.05 5.33
C VAL A 37 14.22 -31.40 5.39
N LEU A 38 13.88 -32.31 4.48
CA LEU A 38 14.60 -33.58 4.34
C LEU A 38 15.74 -33.37 3.34
N HIS A 39 16.98 -33.47 3.79
CA HIS A 39 18.12 -33.63 2.89
C HIS A 39 18.27 -35.11 2.57
N SER A 40 18.17 -35.47 1.30
CA SER A 40 18.42 -36.81 0.81
C SER A 40 19.92 -37.03 0.67
N ASP A 41 20.60 -37.31 1.78
CA ASP A 41 21.86 -38.05 1.75
C ASP A 41 21.95 -38.98 2.97
N HIS A 42 22.32 -40.21 2.63
CA HIS A 42 22.26 -41.43 3.42
C HIS A 42 23.19 -41.39 4.65
N PHE A 43 22.73 -41.01 5.87
CA PHE A 43 23.37 -41.37 7.16
C PHE A 43 22.48 -40.97 8.36
N ILE A 44 22.34 -41.88 9.33
CA ILE A 44 21.67 -41.80 10.64
C ILE A 44 21.30 -40.37 11.12
N PHE A 45 20.01 -40.01 11.07
CA PHE A 45 19.50 -38.71 11.54
C PHE A 45 19.34 -38.67 13.07
N ASN A 46 20.43 -38.45 13.81
CA ASN A 46 20.39 -38.07 15.22
C ASN A 46 20.35 -36.55 15.45
N SER A 47 20.08 -35.74 14.43
CA SER A 47 19.79 -34.31 14.63
C SER A 47 18.69 -33.83 13.69
N TRP A 48 17.54 -33.52 14.26
CA TRP A 48 16.44 -32.84 13.57
C TRP A 48 16.60 -31.35 13.87
N SER A 49 17.02 -30.57 12.88
CA SER A 49 17.09 -29.11 13.01
C SER A 49 15.71 -28.52 12.75
N TYR A 50 15.00 -28.16 13.83
CA TYR A 50 13.69 -27.52 13.71
C TYR A 50 13.87 -26.03 13.44
N LYS A 51 13.22 -25.54 12.39
CA LYS A 51 13.03 -24.11 12.17
C LYS A 51 11.57 -23.78 12.45
N CYS A 52 11.37 -22.87 13.39
CA CYS A 52 10.05 -22.35 13.72
C CYS A 52 9.95 -20.92 13.18
N ALA A 53 8.81 -20.58 12.60
CA ALA A 53 8.47 -19.22 12.23
C ALA A 53 7.18 -18.83 12.94
N GLN A 54 7.12 -17.59 13.43
CA GLN A 54 5.90 -17.04 13.99
C GLN A 54 4.91 -16.75 12.88
N ILE A 55 3.66 -17.22 13.04
CA ILE A 55 2.58 -16.97 12.10
C ILE A 55 1.75 -15.81 12.61
N TYR A 56 1.47 -14.87 11.72
CA TYR A 56 0.66 -13.71 11.99
C TYR A 56 -0.66 -13.84 11.24
N THR A 57 -1.77 -13.60 11.95
CA THR A 57 -3.07 -13.43 11.29
C THR A 57 -3.04 -12.13 10.51
N VAL A 58 -3.13 -12.24 9.19
CA VAL A 58 -3.31 -11.08 8.31
C VAL A 58 -4.80 -10.76 8.27
N ARG A 59 -5.16 -9.53 8.66
CA ARG A 59 -6.52 -9.01 8.48
C ARG A 59 -6.63 -8.39 7.10
N GLU A 60 -7.81 -8.50 6.49
CA GLU A 60 -8.11 -7.75 5.28
C GLU A 60 -7.93 -6.24 5.52
N LYS A 61 -7.51 -5.52 4.48
CA LYS A 61 -7.44 -4.07 4.50
C LYS A 61 -8.53 -3.50 3.62
N GLN A 62 -9.27 -2.55 4.16
CA GLN A 62 -10.21 -1.74 3.42
C GLN A 62 -9.98 -0.27 3.73
N VAL A 63 -9.85 0.55 2.69
CA VAL A 63 -9.62 1.99 2.80
C VAL A 63 -10.42 2.72 1.72
N SER A 64 -10.71 4.00 1.97
CA SER A 64 -11.47 4.82 1.03
C SER A 64 -10.85 6.20 0.86
N ALA A 65 -11.00 6.75 -0.34
CA ALA A 65 -10.84 8.16 -0.63
C ALA A 65 -12.25 8.79 -0.77
N ILE A 66 -12.60 9.67 0.16
CA ILE A 66 -13.91 10.34 0.17
C ILE A 66 -13.80 11.63 -0.64
N LEU A 67 -14.63 11.74 -1.67
CA LEU A 67 -14.66 12.89 -2.59
C LEU A 67 -15.83 13.80 -2.24
N ASN A 68 -15.50 15.06 -1.98
CA ASN A 68 -16.46 16.14 -1.81
C ASN A 68 -15.82 17.45 -2.29
N MET A 69 -15.77 17.62 -3.60
CA MET A 69 -15.05 18.75 -4.23
C MET A 69 -15.72 19.12 -5.55
N ARG A 70 -15.85 20.43 -5.83
CA ARG A 70 -16.40 20.97 -7.09
C ARG A 70 -17.71 20.30 -7.53
N GLY A 71 -18.59 20.02 -6.57
CA GLY A 71 -19.90 19.40 -6.81
C GLY A 71 -19.91 17.88 -7.01
N ILE A 72 -18.74 17.23 -7.16
CA ILE A 72 -18.63 15.77 -7.15
C ILE A 72 -18.67 15.29 -5.70
N ARG A 73 -19.54 14.30 -5.45
CA ARG A 73 -19.68 13.65 -4.14
C ARG A 73 -19.64 12.13 -4.28
N GLY A 74 -19.02 11.46 -3.32
CA GLY A 74 -19.01 10.01 -3.24
C GLY A 74 -17.68 9.49 -2.71
N TYR A 75 -17.29 8.29 -3.13
CA TYR A 75 -16.06 7.65 -2.68
C TYR A 75 -15.44 6.72 -3.73
N VAL A 76 -14.15 6.49 -3.53
CA VAL A 76 -13.40 5.39 -4.15
C VAL A 76 -12.92 4.49 -3.01
N SER A 77 -13.36 3.24 -2.97
CA SER A 77 -13.02 2.25 -1.93
C SER A 77 -12.12 1.19 -2.52
N PHE A 78 -11.11 0.80 -1.74
CA PHE A 78 -10.14 -0.24 -2.05
C PHE A 78 -10.23 -1.32 -0.98
N ARG A 79 -10.31 -2.58 -1.38
CA ARG A 79 -10.33 -3.72 -0.47
C ARG A 79 -9.34 -4.78 -0.94
N GLN A 80 -8.50 -5.28 -0.03
CA GLN A 80 -7.54 -6.33 -0.33
C GLN A 80 -7.55 -7.34 0.82
N ALA A 81 -7.89 -8.59 0.52
CA ALA A 81 -8.05 -9.65 1.53
C ALA A 81 -6.70 -10.03 2.18
N SER A 82 -5.63 -10.09 1.39
CA SER A 82 -4.26 -10.32 1.84
C SER A 82 -3.23 -9.69 0.89
N PRO A 83 -1.94 -9.61 1.26
CA PRO A 83 -0.87 -9.12 0.38
C PRO A 83 -0.74 -9.85 -0.96
N PHE A 84 -1.31 -11.04 -1.09
CA PHE A 84 -1.22 -11.89 -2.28
C PHE A 84 -2.49 -11.83 -3.14
N ASP A 85 -3.56 -11.23 -2.64
CA ASP A 85 -4.81 -11.06 -3.37
C ASP A 85 -4.78 -9.76 -4.18
N VAL A 86 -5.57 -9.73 -5.25
CA VAL A 86 -5.80 -8.49 -6.00
C VAL A 86 -6.61 -7.49 -5.17
N THR A 87 -6.38 -6.21 -5.39
CA THR A 87 -7.17 -5.16 -4.75
C THR A 87 -8.47 -4.94 -5.51
N GLU A 88 -9.59 -5.12 -4.83
CA GLU A 88 -10.93 -4.79 -5.31
C GLU A 88 -11.17 -3.28 -5.24
N LEU A 89 -11.56 -2.68 -6.37
CA LEU A 89 -11.91 -1.27 -6.49
C LEU A 89 -13.43 -1.10 -6.57
N ARG A 90 -13.99 -0.22 -5.74
CA ARG A 90 -15.41 0.18 -5.80
C ARG A 90 -15.51 1.69 -5.89
N VAL A 91 -16.11 2.18 -6.97
CA VAL A 91 -16.30 3.61 -7.23
C VAL A 91 -17.78 3.93 -7.15
N ASN A 92 -18.14 4.93 -6.35
CA ASN A 92 -19.48 5.49 -6.31
C ASN A 92 -19.33 7.00 -6.31
N LEU A 93 -19.57 7.64 -7.46
CA LEU A 93 -19.45 9.08 -7.62
C LEU A 93 -20.68 9.62 -8.31
N THR A 94 -21.12 10.80 -7.85
CA THR A 94 -22.29 11.50 -8.37
C THR A 94 -21.90 12.81 -9.03
N ASN A 95 -22.77 13.32 -9.89
CA ASN A 95 -22.60 14.61 -10.56
C ASN A 95 -21.31 14.72 -11.42
N LEU A 96 -20.97 13.63 -12.12
CA LEU A 96 -19.81 13.59 -13.02
C LEU A 96 -20.05 14.34 -14.34
N GLN A 97 -21.32 14.45 -14.77
CA GLN A 97 -21.76 15.17 -15.98
C GLN A 97 -21.02 14.75 -17.28
N SER A 98 -20.46 13.54 -17.34
CA SER A 98 -19.59 13.08 -18.43
C SER A 98 -18.35 13.95 -18.67
N ARG A 99 -17.93 14.71 -17.66
CA ARG A 99 -16.79 15.65 -17.74
C ARG A 99 -15.47 15.06 -17.25
N VAL A 100 -15.53 13.90 -16.61
CA VAL A 100 -14.38 13.27 -15.97
C VAL A 100 -13.82 12.16 -16.85
N GLY A 101 -12.49 12.10 -16.94
CA GLY A 101 -11.75 11.06 -17.63
C GLY A 101 -11.12 10.07 -16.64
N PRO A 102 -9.88 9.64 -16.87
CA PRO A 102 -9.21 8.67 -16.01
C PRO A 102 -8.93 9.25 -14.62
N TYR A 103 -8.71 8.35 -13.68
CA TYR A 103 -8.37 8.65 -12.32
C TYR A 103 -7.13 7.85 -11.93
N HIS A 104 -6.24 8.45 -11.13
CA HIS A 104 -4.93 7.89 -10.81
C HIS A 104 -4.62 8.06 -9.32
N VAL A 105 -3.77 7.19 -8.78
CA VAL A 105 -3.16 7.41 -7.46
C VAL A 105 -1.87 8.22 -7.61
N HIS A 106 -1.78 9.31 -6.86
CA HIS A 106 -0.64 10.22 -6.85
C HIS A 106 0.26 10.01 -5.63
N LYS A 107 1.43 10.64 -5.63
CA LYS A 107 2.46 10.41 -4.60
C LYS A 107 2.02 10.80 -3.20
N PHE A 108 1.40 11.96 -3.02
CA PHE A 108 1.17 12.58 -1.70
C PHE A 108 -0.32 12.66 -1.35
N PRO A 109 -0.69 12.64 -0.05
CA PRO A 109 -2.06 12.93 0.35
C PRO A 109 -2.43 14.38 0.00
N VAL A 110 -3.72 14.64 -0.15
CA VAL A 110 -4.24 16.00 -0.32
C VAL A 110 -3.93 16.83 0.93
N PRO A 111 -3.34 18.03 0.81
CA PRO A 111 -3.03 18.89 1.94
C PRO A 111 -4.28 19.25 2.76
N LEU A 112 -4.14 19.29 4.08
CA LEU A 112 -5.18 19.79 4.99
C LEU A 112 -5.18 21.33 4.90
N VAL A 113 -6.31 21.88 4.43
CA VAL A 113 -6.77 23.29 4.39
C VAL A 113 -5.70 24.36 4.66
N GLY A 114 -5.41 25.17 3.63
CA GLY A 114 -4.50 26.32 3.67
C GLY A 114 -3.99 26.74 2.28
N THR A 115 -4.12 25.85 1.29
CA THR A 115 -3.87 26.12 -0.13
C THR A 115 -5.16 26.54 -0.83
N ASN A 116 -5.09 27.51 -1.74
CA ASN A 116 -6.22 27.90 -2.60
C ASN A 116 -6.93 26.66 -3.16
N SER A 117 -8.26 26.61 -3.05
CA SER A 117 -9.08 25.46 -3.46
C SER A 117 -8.91 25.10 -4.94
N SER A 118 -8.44 26.04 -5.76
CA SER A 118 -8.11 25.84 -7.17
C SER A 118 -6.88 24.95 -7.39
N SER A 119 -5.88 25.00 -6.49
CA SER A 119 -4.60 24.29 -6.65
C SER A 119 -4.44 23.05 -5.77
N LEU A 120 -5.45 22.65 -4.99
CA LEU A 120 -5.36 21.49 -4.07
C LEU A 120 -4.85 20.21 -4.74
N CYS A 121 -5.25 19.96 -5.99
CA CYS A 121 -4.86 18.76 -6.73
C CYS A 121 -3.64 18.98 -7.65
N SER A 122 -2.98 20.14 -7.57
CA SER A 122 -1.84 20.49 -8.42
C SER A 122 -0.66 19.54 -8.22
N ASN A 123 0.27 19.55 -9.17
CA ASN A 123 1.48 18.74 -9.08
C ASN A 123 2.30 19.07 -7.82
N ASP A 124 2.34 20.33 -7.42
CA ASP A 124 3.09 20.76 -6.25
C ASP A 124 2.49 20.25 -4.93
N ASN A 125 1.20 19.90 -4.93
CA ASN A 125 0.49 19.46 -3.74
C ASN A 125 0.39 17.94 -3.62
N VAL A 126 -0.02 17.24 -4.68
CA VAL A 126 -0.20 15.78 -4.65
C VAL A 126 0.91 15.01 -5.37
N GLY A 127 1.81 15.71 -6.05
CA GLY A 127 2.86 15.12 -6.87
C GLY A 127 2.35 14.57 -8.21
N GLY A 128 3.23 13.87 -8.93
CA GLY A 128 2.88 13.06 -10.10
C GLY A 128 2.22 11.74 -9.73
N HIS A 129 2.06 10.86 -10.72
CA HIS A 129 1.55 9.51 -10.48
C HIS A 129 2.46 8.73 -9.52
N TRP A 130 1.85 7.80 -8.79
CA TRP A 130 2.59 6.90 -7.93
C TRP A 130 3.35 5.86 -8.77
N ASN A 131 4.66 6.07 -8.90
CA ASN A 131 5.54 5.25 -9.71
C ASN A 131 6.78 4.87 -8.88
N PRO A 132 6.67 3.83 -8.02
CA PRO A 132 7.77 3.38 -7.18
C PRO A 132 8.93 2.76 -7.96
N PHE A 133 8.67 2.31 -9.19
CA PHE A 133 9.66 1.63 -10.04
C PHE A 133 10.44 2.59 -10.94
N GLY A 134 10.13 3.90 -10.91
CA GLY A 134 10.84 4.91 -11.70
C GLY A 134 10.65 4.73 -13.21
N LEU A 135 9.53 4.17 -13.63
CA LEU A 135 9.26 3.86 -15.04
C LEU A 135 9.12 5.15 -15.86
N ASN A 136 9.64 5.12 -17.08
CA ASN A 136 9.39 6.16 -18.06
C ASN A 136 8.16 5.80 -18.90
N THR A 137 7.01 6.43 -18.62
CA THR A 137 5.75 6.19 -19.33
C THR A 137 5.72 6.73 -20.75
N SER A 138 6.68 7.60 -21.11
CA SER A 138 6.85 8.10 -22.48
C SER A 138 7.76 7.24 -23.33
N ASP A 139 8.37 6.19 -22.75
CA ASP A 139 9.22 5.27 -23.46
C ASP A 139 8.39 4.40 -24.43
N PRO A 140 8.80 4.22 -25.70
CA PRO A 140 8.10 3.34 -26.64
C PRO A 140 7.97 1.88 -26.16
N THR A 141 8.83 1.45 -25.24
CA THR A 141 8.81 0.11 -24.63
C THR A 141 7.89 0.01 -23.42
N TYR A 142 7.25 1.12 -22.99
CA TYR A 142 6.23 1.10 -21.97
C TYR A 142 5.02 0.32 -22.48
N PRO A 143 4.52 -0.69 -21.75
CA PRO A 143 3.47 -1.54 -22.28
C PRO A 143 2.16 -0.75 -22.44
N ALA A 144 1.61 -0.74 -23.66
CA ALA A 144 0.39 0.00 -24.00
C ALA A 144 -0.91 -0.71 -23.55
N GLY A 145 -0.81 -1.93 -23.02
CA GLY A 145 -1.95 -2.74 -22.62
C GLY A 145 -1.55 -3.86 -21.66
N PRO A 146 -2.50 -4.71 -21.24
CA PRO A 146 -2.22 -5.82 -20.33
C PRO A 146 -1.31 -6.86 -20.98
N GLY A 147 -0.51 -7.57 -20.18
CA GLY A 147 0.35 -8.67 -20.66
C GLY A 147 1.79 -8.64 -20.14
N SER A 148 2.16 -7.62 -19.37
CA SER A 148 3.47 -7.56 -18.71
C SER A 148 3.38 -7.84 -17.20
N THR A 149 4.54 -7.88 -16.54
CA THR A 149 4.63 -8.03 -15.08
C THR A 149 4.31 -6.71 -14.36
N HIS A 150 3.90 -6.77 -13.09
CA HIS A 150 3.42 -5.59 -12.34
C HIS A 150 4.47 -4.47 -12.23
N ASP A 151 5.75 -4.81 -12.17
CA ASP A 151 6.88 -3.90 -12.11
C ASP A 151 7.11 -3.10 -13.40
N ARG A 152 6.39 -3.42 -14.48
CA ARG A 152 6.44 -2.72 -15.77
C ARG A 152 5.36 -1.64 -15.94
N TYR A 153 4.52 -1.44 -14.93
CA TYR A 153 3.47 -0.42 -14.93
C TYR A 153 3.59 0.53 -13.72
N GLU A 154 3.13 1.77 -13.89
CA GLU A 154 2.97 2.68 -12.76
C GLU A 154 1.92 2.13 -11.80
N VAL A 155 2.27 1.99 -10.53
CA VAL A 155 1.33 1.51 -9.50
C VAL A 155 0.13 2.46 -9.34
N GLY A 156 0.29 3.73 -9.70
CA GLY A 156 -0.77 4.74 -9.67
C GLY A 156 -1.81 4.60 -10.78
N ASP A 157 -1.56 3.77 -11.80
CA ASP A 157 -2.53 3.46 -12.83
C ASP A 157 -3.50 2.37 -12.30
N LEU A 158 -4.79 2.71 -12.27
CA LEU A 158 -5.83 1.90 -11.67
C LEU A 158 -6.18 0.65 -12.48
N ASN A 159 -5.65 0.54 -13.70
CA ASN A 159 -5.76 -0.68 -14.50
C ASN A 159 -4.91 -1.83 -13.95
N PHE A 160 -4.00 -1.55 -13.02
CA PHE A 160 -3.03 -2.52 -12.48
C PHE A 160 -3.17 -2.70 -10.97
N SER A 161 -2.24 -3.45 -10.38
CA SER A 161 -2.30 -3.78 -8.95
C SER A 161 -2.06 -2.55 -8.08
N LEU A 162 -3.03 -2.31 -7.18
CA LEU A 162 -3.09 -1.19 -6.23
C LEU A 162 -2.89 -1.72 -4.80
N PRO A 163 -1.66 -2.11 -4.42
CA PRO A 163 -1.43 -2.81 -3.16
C PRO A 163 -1.81 -1.96 -1.95
N LEU A 164 -2.51 -2.56 -0.99
CA LEU A 164 -2.78 -2.01 0.34
C LEU A 164 -1.74 -2.48 1.38
N PHE A 165 -0.91 -3.46 0.99
CA PHE A 165 0.18 -4.01 1.79
C PHE A 165 1.55 -3.69 1.18
N GLY A 166 2.61 -3.84 1.98
CA GLY A 166 3.99 -3.64 1.54
C GLY A 166 4.37 -2.17 1.31
N GLN A 167 5.60 -1.98 0.82
CA GLN A 167 6.23 -0.67 0.64
C GLN A 167 5.56 0.17 -0.46
N ASN A 168 5.02 -0.49 -1.49
CA ASN A 168 4.40 0.18 -2.63
C ASN A 168 2.94 0.60 -2.37
N SER A 169 2.50 0.55 -1.12
CA SER A 169 1.11 0.72 -0.79
C SER A 169 0.56 2.09 -1.19
N ILE A 170 -0.70 2.10 -1.63
CA ILE A 170 -1.46 3.31 -1.96
C ILE A 170 -2.12 3.97 -0.74
N VAL A 171 -2.07 3.34 0.44
CA VAL A 171 -2.62 3.89 1.68
C VAL A 171 -1.92 5.22 2.04
N GLY A 172 -2.72 6.22 2.42
CA GLY A 172 -2.21 7.56 2.75
C GLY A 172 -1.82 8.39 1.53
N ARG A 173 -2.03 7.92 0.30
CA ARG A 173 -1.81 8.71 -0.93
C ARG A 173 -3.07 9.47 -1.31
N SER A 174 -3.16 9.98 -2.54
CA SER A 174 -4.41 10.58 -3.03
C SER A 174 -4.86 9.97 -4.34
N VAL A 175 -6.17 9.87 -4.52
CA VAL A 175 -6.80 9.71 -5.84
C VAL A 175 -6.97 11.09 -6.46
N VAL A 176 -6.59 11.25 -7.72
CA VAL A 176 -6.88 12.43 -8.54
C VAL A 176 -7.73 12.00 -9.72
N ILE A 177 -8.82 12.71 -9.96
CA ILE A 177 -9.70 12.53 -11.11
C ILE A 177 -9.42 13.66 -12.09
N HIS A 178 -9.18 13.31 -13.35
CA HIS A 178 -8.92 14.24 -14.42
C HIS A 178 -10.21 14.59 -15.17
N LEU A 179 -10.23 15.76 -15.79
CA LEU A 179 -11.17 16.07 -16.86
C LEU A 179 -10.79 15.27 -18.13
N THR A 180 -11.67 15.26 -19.12
CA THR A 180 -11.44 14.56 -20.40
C THR A 180 -10.26 15.13 -21.21
N ASP A 181 -9.90 16.39 -20.98
CA ASP A 181 -8.71 17.05 -21.56
C ASP A 181 -7.40 16.71 -20.80
N GLY A 182 -7.48 15.87 -19.76
CA GLY A 182 -6.35 15.49 -18.92
C GLY A 182 -6.04 16.46 -17.78
N ALA A 183 -6.74 17.59 -17.65
CA ALA A 183 -6.53 18.52 -16.55
C ALA A 183 -7.00 17.92 -15.21
N ARG A 184 -6.23 18.13 -14.14
CA ARG A 184 -6.60 17.63 -12.80
C ARG A 184 -7.84 18.36 -12.29
N TYR A 185 -8.88 17.62 -11.90
CA TYR A 185 -10.17 18.21 -11.55
C TYR A 185 -10.45 18.18 -10.05
N VAL A 186 -10.51 16.98 -9.46
CA VAL A 186 -10.81 16.76 -8.05
C VAL A 186 -9.86 15.71 -7.49
N CYS A 187 -9.62 15.76 -6.18
CA CYS A 187 -8.74 14.84 -5.51
C CYS A 187 -9.21 14.56 -4.09
N ALA A 188 -8.81 13.40 -3.57
CA ALA A 188 -9.08 13.00 -2.20
C ALA A 188 -7.96 12.10 -1.67
N SER A 189 -7.62 12.27 -0.40
CA SER A 189 -6.67 11.38 0.28
C SER A 189 -7.30 10.01 0.51
N ILE A 190 -6.54 8.96 0.24
CA ILE A 190 -6.83 7.58 0.61
C ILE A 190 -6.54 7.46 2.10
N GLY A 191 -7.57 7.18 2.89
CA GLY A 191 -7.46 7.06 4.34
C GLY A 191 -6.66 5.83 4.79
N TYR A 192 -6.60 5.67 6.10
CA TYR A 192 -5.97 4.53 6.76
C TYR A 192 -7.06 3.58 7.29
N PRO A 193 -6.81 2.26 7.38
CA PRO A 193 -7.79 1.27 7.81
C PRO A 193 -8.08 1.30 9.33
N GLY A 194 -7.55 2.28 10.06
CA GLY A 194 -7.70 2.42 11.50
C GLY A 194 -6.98 3.65 12.02
N GLU A 195 -6.91 3.76 13.34
CA GLU A 195 -6.24 4.85 14.03
C GLU A 195 -4.74 4.88 13.71
N VAL A 196 -4.20 6.09 13.53
CA VAL A 196 -2.81 6.33 13.20
C VAL A 196 -2.14 7.24 14.21
N THR A 197 -0.90 6.93 14.53
CA THR A 197 0.04 7.84 15.18
C THR A 197 0.74 8.67 14.12
N VAL A 198 0.78 9.98 14.32
CA VAL A 198 1.40 10.93 13.38
C VAL A 198 2.53 11.70 14.07
N GLY A 199 3.74 11.54 13.57
CA GLY A 199 4.89 12.39 13.89
C GLY A 199 5.03 13.51 12.85
N ARG A 200 5.41 14.72 13.29
CA ARG A 200 5.66 15.86 12.40
C ARG A 200 7.02 16.47 12.69
N ALA A 201 7.91 16.48 11.70
CA ALA A 201 9.16 17.24 11.75
C ALA A 201 8.98 18.54 10.93
N ILE A 202 9.37 19.68 11.49
CA ILE A 202 9.23 21.00 10.85
C ILE A 202 10.62 21.57 10.61
N PHE A 203 10.86 22.00 9.37
CA PHE A 203 12.11 22.59 8.92
C PHE A 203 11.88 24.08 8.67
N ARG A 204 12.75 24.92 9.24
CA ARG A 204 12.62 26.39 9.18
C ARG A 204 13.79 27.07 8.45
N SER A 205 14.93 26.41 8.31
CA SER A 205 16.13 26.90 7.62
C SER A 205 17.17 25.77 7.52
N PRO A 206 18.02 25.72 6.46
CA PRO A 206 17.98 26.51 5.23
C PRO A 206 16.85 26.08 4.28
N VAL A 207 16.28 24.89 4.49
CA VAL A 207 15.09 24.37 3.79
C VAL A 207 13.87 24.60 4.68
N VAL A 208 12.81 25.17 4.10
CA VAL A 208 11.51 25.35 4.77
C VAL A 208 10.58 24.21 4.36
N GLY A 209 9.95 23.55 5.32
CA GLY A 209 9.08 22.43 5.00
C GLY A 209 8.61 21.64 6.20
N GLN A 210 7.86 20.57 5.93
CA GLN A 210 7.37 19.65 6.96
C GLN A 210 7.48 18.22 6.46
N ILE A 211 7.90 17.32 7.34
CA ILE A 211 7.87 15.88 7.11
C ILE A 211 6.84 15.26 8.05
N TRP A 212 5.94 14.46 7.49
CA TRP A 212 4.92 13.73 8.24
C TRP A 212 5.26 12.24 8.26
N PHE A 213 5.17 11.64 9.44
CA PHE A 213 5.40 10.22 9.68
C PHE A 213 4.09 9.63 10.16
N THR A 214 3.51 8.70 9.41
CA THR A 214 2.20 8.14 9.76
C THR A 214 2.31 6.63 9.90
N GLN A 215 1.85 6.11 11.04
CA GLN A 215 1.87 4.68 11.35
C GLN A 215 0.56 4.24 11.99
N LEU A 216 0.04 3.06 11.61
CA LEU A 216 -1.11 2.45 12.26
C LEU A 216 -0.80 2.07 13.71
N VAL A 217 -1.64 2.52 14.65
CA VAL A 217 -1.51 2.19 16.09
C VAL A 217 -1.58 0.68 16.31
N SER A 218 -2.44 0.00 15.57
CA SER A 218 -2.65 -1.45 15.66
C SER A 218 -1.51 -2.28 15.07
N ASN A 219 -0.58 -1.68 14.32
CA ASN A 219 0.47 -2.41 13.64
C ASN A 219 1.83 -1.66 13.62
N PRO A 220 2.46 -1.48 14.78
CA PRO A 220 3.68 -0.68 14.93
C PRO A 220 4.94 -1.32 14.33
N LEU A 221 4.89 -2.62 13.99
CA LEU A 221 6.01 -3.37 13.39
C LEU A 221 5.85 -3.59 11.88
N GLN A 222 4.79 -3.05 11.27
CA GLN A 222 4.62 -3.19 9.84
C GLN A 222 5.72 -2.41 9.11
N THR A 223 6.32 -3.03 8.10
CA THR A 223 7.25 -2.40 7.14
C THR A 223 6.68 -1.19 6.39
N GLN A 224 5.41 -0.84 6.61
CA GLN A 224 4.80 0.40 6.14
C GLN A 224 5.14 1.57 7.07
N HIS A 225 6.44 1.90 7.19
CA HIS A 225 6.82 3.19 7.74
C HIS A 225 6.75 4.21 6.60
N LYS A 226 5.71 5.04 6.60
CA LYS A 226 5.58 6.10 5.60
C LYS A 226 6.28 7.36 6.11
N VAL A 227 7.37 7.73 5.44
CA VAL A 227 8.05 9.02 5.59
C VAL A 227 7.57 9.92 4.46
N GLU A 228 6.87 10.99 4.78
CA GLU A 228 6.36 11.95 3.81
C GLU A 228 7.20 13.22 3.87
N VAL A 229 8.09 13.42 2.89
CA VAL A 229 8.87 14.66 2.82
C VAL A 229 8.12 15.68 1.96
N LYS A 230 7.63 16.77 2.58
CA LYS A 230 7.11 17.94 1.86
C LYS A 230 8.13 19.08 1.98
N GLU A 231 8.98 19.20 0.96
CA GLU A 231 9.84 20.36 0.78
C GLU A 231 9.02 21.48 0.14
N GLN A 232 8.87 22.62 0.83
CA GLN A 232 8.40 23.84 0.19
C GLN A 232 9.63 24.69 -0.11
N TRP A 233 10.13 24.61 -1.33
CA TRP A 233 11.11 25.56 -1.83
C TRP A 233 10.46 26.94 -1.90
N GLN A 234 10.54 27.72 -0.82
CA GLN A 234 10.48 29.17 -0.95
C GLN A 234 11.82 29.55 -1.58
N SER A 235 11.79 29.95 -2.85
CA SER A 235 12.94 30.61 -3.46
C SER A 235 13.29 31.80 -2.57
N VAL A 236 14.37 31.69 -1.82
CA VAL A 236 15.02 32.85 -1.22
C VAL A 236 15.50 33.65 -2.40
N LEU A 237 14.76 34.70 -2.75
CA LEU A 237 15.27 35.76 -3.61
C LEU A 237 16.48 36.34 -2.89
N THR A 238 17.67 35.94 -3.33
CA THR A 238 18.91 36.70 -3.13
C THR A 238 18.99 37.77 -4.20
#